data_AF-A0ABD6F3U1-F1
#
_entry.id   AF-A0ABD6F3U1-F1
#
_cell.length_a   1.000
_cell.length_b   1.000
_cell.length_c   1.000
_cell.angle_alpha   90.00
_cell.angle_beta   90.00
_cell.angle_gamma   90.00
#
_symmetry.space_group_name_H-M   'P 1'
#
loop_
_entity.id
_entity.type
_entity.pdbx_description
1 polymer ?
#
loop_
_entity_poly.entity_id
_entity_poly.type
_entity_poly.pdbx_seq_one_letter_code
_entity_poly.pdbx_strand_id
1 'polypeptide(L)'
;MFILQQNDYVKLYNNTIRPIVEGLDRSRPFLLSSPGNGMSLEGKDGIAPNASSEKYGDIHFYKDFSNLWSVKTYPIPRCATEYGVQSLPRRLALSSLINFYLMFTELFDIFFDQILSIPIFHMLISVRFGKQYKDEQSFNEP
;
A
#
# COMPACT_ATOMS: atom_id res chain seq x y z
N MET A 1 -13.46 -25.37 -0.75
CA MET A 1 -12.14 -24.73 -0.93
C MET A 1 -11.85 -23.72 0.18
N PHE A 2 -12.72 -22.73 0.44
CA PHE A 2 -12.52 -21.74 1.52
C PHE A 2 -12.44 -22.29 2.96
N ILE A 3 -13.23 -23.32 3.29
CA ILE A 3 -13.25 -23.90 4.66
C ILE A 3 -11.91 -24.56 5.04
N LEU A 4 -11.22 -25.19 4.08
CA LEU A 4 -9.94 -25.84 4.34
C LEU A 4 -8.86 -24.81 4.69
N GLN A 5 -8.83 -23.69 3.96
CA GLN A 5 -7.87 -22.61 4.17
C GLN A 5 -8.07 -21.91 5.52
N GLN A 6 -9.32 -21.77 5.96
CA GLN A 6 -9.66 -21.26 7.29
C GLN A 6 -9.19 -22.21 8.40
N ASN A 7 -9.41 -23.52 8.25
CA ASN A 7 -8.98 -24.51 9.22
C ASN A 7 -7.45 -24.55 9.35
N ASP A 8 -6.74 -24.45 8.24
CA ASP A 8 -5.27 -24.41 8.24
C ASP A 8 -4.74 -23.14 8.91
N TYR A 9 -5.36 -21.98 8.69
CA TYR A 9 -5.05 -20.73 9.39
C TYR A 9 -5.20 -20.89 10.91
N VAL A 10 -6.34 -21.40 11.37
CA VAL A 10 -6.59 -21.61 12.81
C VAL A 10 -5.61 -22.63 13.38
N LYS A 11 -5.33 -23.72 12.66
CA LYS A 11 -4.37 -24.74 13.10
C LYS A 11 -2.96 -24.16 13.30
N LEU A 12 -2.50 -23.33 12.37
CA LEU A 12 -1.18 -22.74 12.43
C LEU A 12 -1.09 -21.63 13.49
N TYR A 13 -1.87 -20.56 13.33
CA TYR A 13 -1.68 -19.35 14.13
C TYR A 13 -2.27 -19.48 15.53
N ASN A 14 -3.47 -20.07 15.65
CA ASN A 14 -4.16 -20.17 16.92
C ASN A 14 -3.79 -21.43 17.71
N ASN A 15 -3.74 -22.59 17.07
CA ASN A 15 -3.52 -23.85 17.80
C ASN A 15 -2.04 -24.22 17.97
N THR A 16 -1.15 -23.66 17.12
CA THR A 16 0.29 -23.97 17.18
C THR A 16 1.10 -22.79 17.71
N ILE A 17 1.02 -21.61 17.08
CA ILE A 17 1.88 -20.47 17.42
C ILE A 17 1.46 -19.81 18.73
N ARG A 18 0.17 -19.44 18.91
CA ARG A 18 -0.31 -18.75 20.12
C ARG A 18 0.10 -19.47 21.42
N PRO A 19 -0.11 -20.79 21.59
CA PRO A 19 0.23 -21.46 22.84
C PRO A 19 1.73 -21.49 23.12
N ILE A 20 2.57 -21.52 22.08
CA ILE A 20 4.03 -21.42 22.21
C ILE A 20 4.41 -20.02 22.68
N VAL A 21 3.89 -18.97 22.03
CA VAL A 21 4.20 -17.58 22.39
C VAL A 21 3.70 -17.27 23.80
N GLU A 22 2.45 -17.58 24.11
CA GLU A 22 1.87 -17.39 25.46
C GLU A 22 2.50 -18.33 26.50
N GLY A 23 3.13 -19.42 26.09
CA GLY A 23 3.93 -20.28 26.97
C GLY A 23 5.27 -19.64 27.37
N LEU A 24 5.84 -18.81 26.48
CA LEU A 24 7.14 -18.16 26.67
C LEU A 24 7.02 -16.73 27.23
N ASP A 25 6.05 -15.95 26.76
CA ASP A 25 5.85 -14.55 27.14
C ASP A 25 4.35 -14.22 27.19
N ARG A 26 3.87 -13.86 28.39
CA ARG A 26 2.50 -13.36 28.62
C ARG A 26 2.44 -11.88 28.97
N SER A 27 3.59 -11.19 28.96
CA SER A 27 3.66 -9.77 29.30
C SER A 27 3.15 -8.86 28.18
N ARG A 28 3.05 -9.38 26.95
CA ARG A 28 2.63 -8.64 25.75
C ARG A 28 1.40 -9.31 25.12
N PRO A 29 0.48 -8.51 24.54
CA PRO A 29 -0.67 -9.06 23.85
C PRO A 29 -0.25 -9.79 22.57
N PHE A 30 -0.96 -10.86 22.24
CA PHE A 30 -0.77 -11.62 21.01
C PHE A 30 -1.95 -11.39 20.05
N LEU A 31 -1.65 -10.94 18.83
CA LEU A 31 -2.62 -10.76 17.76
C LEU A 31 -2.42 -11.85 16.71
N LEU A 32 -3.52 -12.38 16.16
CA LEU A 32 -3.47 -13.48 15.18
C LEU A 32 -3.11 -12.99 13.76
N SER A 33 -3.51 -11.77 13.42
CA SER A 33 -3.23 -11.15 12.12
C SER A 33 -3.17 -9.63 12.20
N SER A 34 -2.71 -9.02 11.10
CA SER A 34 -2.81 -7.59 10.80
C SER A 34 -3.10 -7.48 9.28
N PRO A 35 -4.16 -6.77 8.87
CA PRO A 35 -5.13 -6.08 9.72
C PRO A 35 -6.03 -7.09 10.47
N GLY A 36 -6.58 -6.65 11.59
CA GLY A 36 -7.54 -7.43 12.39
C GLY A 36 -8.41 -6.53 13.27
N ASN A 37 -9.48 -7.09 13.83
CA ASN A 37 -10.38 -6.41 14.76
C ASN A 37 -10.04 -6.68 16.24
N GLY A 38 -9.05 -7.53 16.51
CA GLY A 38 -8.67 -7.92 17.85
C GLY A 38 -9.68 -8.84 18.55
N MET A 39 -9.49 -9.04 19.86
CA MET A 39 -10.11 -10.15 20.60
C MET A 39 -11.65 -10.11 20.71
N SER A 40 -12.29 -8.95 20.58
CA SER A 40 -13.72 -8.82 20.85
C SER A 40 -14.62 -9.28 19.69
N LEU A 41 -14.15 -9.27 18.44
CA LEU A 41 -14.97 -9.57 17.26
C LEU A 41 -14.52 -10.74 16.42
N GLU A 42 -13.27 -11.18 16.58
CA GLU A 42 -12.70 -12.29 15.82
C GLU A 42 -13.00 -13.66 16.44
N GLY A 43 -13.60 -13.67 17.65
CA GLY A 43 -13.79 -14.86 18.44
C GLY A 43 -12.46 -15.52 18.81
N LYS A 44 -12.51 -16.82 19.13
CA LYS A 44 -11.29 -17.58 19.46
C LYS A 44 -10.42 -17.86 18.23
N ASP A 45 -11.03 -17.92 17.05
CA ASP A 45 -10.37 -18.37 15.81
C ASP A 45 -9.63 -17.26 15.07
N GLY A 46 -9.79 -15.99 15.48
CA GLY A 46 -9.02 -14.88 14.90
C GLY A 46 -9.48 -14.44 13.52
N ILE A 47 -10.77 -14.64 13.20
CA ILE A 47 -11.31 -14.37 11.87
C ILE A 47 -12.47 -13.38 11.99
N ALA A 48 -12.21 -12.15 11.55
CA ALA A 48 -13.21 -11.09 11.52
C ALA A 48 -14.12 -11.22 10.29
N PRO A 49 -15.44 -10.91 10.42
CA PRO A 49 -16.32 -10.76 9.24
C PRO A 49 -15.89 -9.62 8.31
N ASN A 50 -15.29 -8.57 8.88
CA ASN A 50 -14.67 -7.47 8.15
C ASN A 50 -13.43 -7.00 8.93
N ALA A 51 -12.24 -7.42 8.49
CA ALA A 51 -10.97 -7.09 9.13
C ALA A 51 -10.56 -5.61 8.96
N SER A 52 -11.16 -4.88 8.02
CA SER A 52 -10.85 -3.47 7.74
C SER A 52 -11.89 -2.53 8.36
N SER A 53 -12.36 -2.83 9.57
CA SER A 53 -13.38 -2.04 10.24
C SER A 53 -12.79 -0.79 10.89
N GLU A 54 -13.31 0.40 10.58
CA GLU A 54 -12.89 1.66 11.26
C GLU A 54 -13.22 1.67 12.77
N LYS A 55 -14.09 0.76 13.21
CA LYS A 55 -14.54 0.71 14.61
C LYS A 55 -13.60 -0.10 15.51
N TYR A 56 -12.76 -0.97 14.96
CA TYR A 56 -11.99 -1.96 15.72
C TYR A 56 -10.59 -2.17 15.14
N GLY A 57 -9.68 -2.65 16.00
CA GLY A 57 -8.31 -3.03 15.66
C GLY A 57 -7.57 -2.08 14.72
N ASP A 58 -6.94 -2.61 13.68
CA ASP A 58 -6.06 -1.89 12.77
C ASP A 58 -6.47 -2.01 11.29
N ILE A 59 -6.05 -1.03 10.48
CA ILE A 59 -6.33 -0.99 9.04
C ILE A 59 -5.04 -0.82 8.24
N HIS A 60 -4.96 -1.56 7.15
CA HIS A 60 -4.01 -1.36 6.07
C HIS A 60 -4.68 -0.59 4.93
N PHE A 61 -4.09 0.51 4.47
CA PHE A 61 -4.70 1.36 3.45
C PHE A 61 -3.73 1.73 2.32
N TYR A 62 -4.08 1.31 1.11
CA TYR A 62 -3.34 1.61 -0.12
C TYR A 62 -4.30 2.08 -1.21
N LYS A 63 -4.00 3.21 -1.86
CA LYS A 63 -4.70 3.69 -3.06
C LYS A 63 -3.73 4.35 -4.02
N ASP A 64 -3.61 3.80 -5.22
CA ASP A 64 -2.75 4.35 -6.26
C ASP A 64 -3.45 5.42 -7.11
N PHE A 65 -4.78 5.27 -7.27
CA PHE A 65 -5.59 6.05 -8.21
C PHE A 65 -6.60 6.94 -7.50
N SER A 66 -6.13 7.79 -6.59
CA SER A 66 -7.00 8.71 -5.88
C SER A 66 -6.33 10.04 -5.57
N ASN A 67 -7.12 11.07 -5.27
CA ASN A 67 -6.57 12.30 -4.74
C ASN A 67 -6.10 12.09 -3.30
N LEU A 68 -4.83 11.72 -3.13
CA LEU A 68 -4.20 11.51 -1.83
C LEU A 68 -4.01 12.81 -1.03
N TRP A 69 -4.21 13.98 -1.65
CA TRP A 69 -4.26 15.26 -0.91
C TRP A 69 -5.63 15.50 -0.26
N SER A 70 -6.67 14.77 -0.68
CA SER A 70 -7.99 14.88 -0.06
C SER A 70 -8.07 13.99 1.18
N VAL A 71 -8.30 14.61 2.34
CA VAL A 71 -8.49 13.87 3.60
C VAL A 71 -9.67 12.90 3.56
N LYS A 72 -10.66 13.16 2.70
CA LYS A 72 -11.83 12.29 2.50
C LYS A 72 -11.47 10.94 1.84
N THR A 73 -10.27 10.83 1.28
CA THR A 73 -9.80 9.60 0.63
C THR A 73 -9.49 8.50 1.65
N TYR A 74 -9.11 8.90 2.87
CA TYR A 74 -8.60 8.01 3.91
C TYR A 74 -9.71 7.54 4.87
N PRO A 75 -9.64 6.29 5.35
CA PRO A 75 -10.50 5.81 6.42
C PRO A 75 -10.13 6.49 7.75
N ILE A 76 -11.01 6.36 8.75
CA ILE A 76 -10.76 6.80 10.14
C ILE A 76 -10.51 5.58 11.04
N PRO A 77 -9.31 4.97 11.02
CA PRO A 77 -9.04 3.77 11.80
C PRO A 77 -8.83 4.07 13.29
N ARG A 78 -8.97 3.04 14.13
CA ARG A 78 -8.49 3.08 15.53
C ARG A 78 -6.97 3.01 15.60
N CYS A 79 -6.35 2.26 14.69
CA CYS A 79 -4.91 2.20 14.48
C CYS A 79 -4.59 2.02 12.98
N ALA A 80 -3.67 2.82 12.43
CA ALA A 80 -3.18 2.65 11.06
C ALA A 80 -1.80 2.00 11.13
N THR A 81 -1.74 0.69 10.89
CA THR A 81 -0.49 -0.10 10.96
C THR A 81 0.26 -0.13 9.64
N GLU A 82 -0.47 -0.01 8.52
CA GLU A 82 0.12 0.09 7.19
C GLU A 82 -0.59 1.12 6.32
N TYR A 83 0.21 1.95 5.67
CA TYR A 83 -0.21 2.88 4.62
C TYR A 83 1.02 3.37 3.88
N GLY A 84 0.89 3.66 2.58
CA GLY A 84 2.03 4.14 1.82
C GLY A 84 1.75 4.39 0.35
N VAL A 85 2.76 4.99 -0.28
CA VAL A 85 2.89 5.15 -1.73
C VAL A 85 4.29 4.73 -2.15
N GLN A 86 4.42 4.20 -3.35
CA GLN A 86 5.71 3.82 -3.89
C GLN A 86 6.52 5.06 -4.30
N SER A 87 7.83 5.04 -4.06
CA SER A 87 8.78 6.04 -4.55
C SER A 87 10.07 5.37 -5.00
N LEU A 88 10.84 6.05 -5.86
CA LEU A 88 12.14 5.57 -6.26
C LEU A 88 13.19 5.81 -5.16
N PRO A 89 14.09 4.84 -4.92
CA PRO A 89 15.22 5.05 -4.03
C PRO A 89 16.19 6.08 -4.62
N ARG A 90 17.00 6.71 -3.76
CA ARG A 90 18.04 7.65 -4.20
C ARG A 90 19.00 6.98 -5.18
N ARG A 91 19.40 7.69 -6.24
CA ARG A 91 20.36 7.21 -7.25
C ARG A 91 21.60 6.53 -6.64
N LEU A 92 22.16 7.12 -5.58
CA LEU A 92 23.35 6.57 -4.91
C LEU A 92 23.11 5.20 -4.26
N ALA A 93 21.91 4.97 -3.72
CA ALA A 93 21.55 3.67 -3.17
C ALA A 93 21.43 2.63 -4.31
N LEU A 94 20.82 3.02 -5.43
CA LEU A 94 20.63 2.13 -6.57
C LEU A 94 21.95 1.78 -7.29
N SER A 95 22.86 2.75 -7.44
CA SER A 95 24.16 2.53 -8.09
C SER A 95 25.07 1.55 -7.36
N SER A 96 24.79 1.25 -6.09
CA SER A 96 25.54 0.24 -5.32
C SER A 96 25.18 -1.20 -5.71
N LEU A 97 24.04 -1.40 -6.38
CA LEU A 97 23.48 -2.71 -6.72
C LEU A 97 23.43 -2.97 -8.23
N ILE A 98 23.44 -1.90 -9.05
CA ILE A 98 23.25 -1.98 -10.50
C ILE A 98 24.40 -1.24 -11.21
N ASN A 99 24.95 -1.85 -12.25
CA ASN A 99 25.94 -1.19 -13.11
C ASN A 99 25.36 0.11 -13.69
N PHE A 100 26.13 1.19 -13.65
CA PHE A 100 25.68 2.52 -14.05
C PHE A 100 25.06 2.56 -15.47
N TYR A 101 25.55 1.72 -16.38
CA TYR A 101 25.03 1.55 -17.73
C TYR A 101 23.66 0.86 -17.80
N LEU A 102 23.40 -0.12 -16.94
CA LEU A 102 22.10 -0.82 -16.86
C LEU A 102 21.04 0.04 -16.16
N MET A 103 21.46 0.97 -15.32
CA MET A 103 20.56 1.87 -14.59
C MET A 103 19.73 2.74 -15.54
N PHE A 104 20.27 3.17 -16.69
CA PHE A 104 19.55 4.02 -17.63
C PHE A 104 18.56 3.24 -18.50
N THR A 105 18.86 1.99 -18.85
CA THR A 105 18.00 1.18 -19.72
C THR A 105 16.86 0.54 -18.93
N GLU A 106 17.14 -0.11 -17.81
CA GLU A 106 16.10 -0.84 -17.07
C GLU A 106 15.18 0.07 -16.26
N LEU A 107 15.69 1.19 -15.74
CA LEU A 107 14.80 2.17 -15.12
C LEU A 107 13.89 2.82 -16.15
N PHE A 108 14.31 3.00 -17.41
CA PHE A 108 13.43 3.56 -18.42
C PHE A 108 12.24 2.65 -18.68
N ASP A 109 12.45 1.33 -18.76
CA ASP A 109 11.39 0.34 -18.94
C ASP A 109 10.45 0.25 -17.72
N ILE A 110 11.01 0.18 -16.50
CA ILE A 110 10.22 0.16 -15.26
C ILE A 110 9.41 1.46 -15.09
N PHE A 111 10.02 2.60 -15.43
CA PHE A 111 9.39 3.91 -15.31
C PHE A 111 8.34 4.11 -16.42
N PHE A 112 8.54 3.62 -17.65
CA PHE A 112 7.54 3.71 -18.72
C PHE A 112 6.29 2.86 -18.44
N ASP A 113 6.47 1.62 -17.98
CA ASP A 113 5.35 0.72 -17.70
C ASP A 113 4.52 1.19 -16.49
N GLN A 114 5.16 1.72 -15.45
CA GLN A 114 4.44 2.27 -14.29
C GLN A 114 3.83 3.66 -14.55
N ILE A 115 4.43 4.53 -15.36
CA ILE A 115 3.97 5.91 -15.53
C ILE A 115 2.80 6.08 -16.49
N LEU A 116 2.69 5.25 -17.52
CA LEU A 116 1.48 5.24 -18.36
C LEU A 116 0.22 4.85 -17.56
N SER A 117 0.43 4.26 -16.38
CA SER A 117 -0.59 3.84 -15.44
C SER A 117 -0.76 4.82 -14.27
N ILE A 118 -0.21 6.04 -14.26
CA ILE A 118 -0.37 7.00 -13.13
C ILE A 118 -1.01 8.32 -13.63
N PRO A 119 -2.19 8.73 -13.09
CA PRO A 119 -2.92 9.91 -13.57
C PRO A 119 -2.17 11.24 -13.46
N ILE A 120 -1.20 11.34 -12.54
CA ILE A 120 -0.38 12.54 -12.32
C ILE A 120 0.46 12.89 -13.56
N PHE A 121 0.89 11.89 -14.34
CA PHE A 121 1.66 12.15 -15.55
C PHE A 121 0.79 12.67 -16.69
N HIS A 122 -0.46 12.21 -16.80
CA HIS A 122 -1.42 12.78 -17.74
C HIS A 122 -1.70 14.27 -17.42
N MET A 123 -1.79 14.64 -16.13
CA MET A 123 -1.95 16.03 -15.72
C MET A 123 -0.72 16.90 -16.05
N LEU A 124 0.50 16.40 -15.82
CA LEU A 124 1.73 17.12 -16.14
C LEU A 124 1.97 17.26 -17.65
N ILE A 125 1.62 16.25 -18.44
CA ILE A 125 1.62 16.32 -19.92
C ILE A 125 0.57 17.34 -20.39
N SER A 126 -0.68 17.28 -19.92
CA SER A 126 -1.72 18.24 -20.32
C SER A 126 -1.38 19.68 -19.95
N VAL A 127 -0.71 19.93 -18.81
CA VAL A 127 -0.27 21.28 -18.42
C VAL A 127 0.91 21.77 -19.27
N ARG A 128 1.86 20.89 -19.63
CA ARG A 128 3.05 21.28 -20.40
C ARG A 128 2.76 21.47 -21.89
N PHE A 129 1.95 20.60 -22.49
CA PHE A 129 1.49 20.75 -23.88
C PHE A 129 0.37 21.79 -24.02
N GLY A 130 -0.49 21.97 -23.02
CA GLY A 130 -1.51 23.02 -23.02
C GLY A 130 -0.95 24.44 -22.91
N LYS A 131 0.25 24.61 -22.32
CA LYS A 131 0.97 25.88 -22.31
C LYS A 131 1.63 26.16 -23.67
N GLN A 132 2.34 25.18 -24.23
CA GLN A 132 2.93 25.30 -25.57
C GLN A 132 1.89 25.65 -26.64
N TYR A 133 0.70 25.04 -26.59
CA TYR A 133 -0.36 25.32 -27.56
C TYR A 133 -0.94 26.75 -27.44
N LYS A 134 -0.98 27.32 -26.23
CA LYS A 134 -1.42 28.72 -26.02
C LYS A 134 -0.35 29.72 -26.39
N ASP A 135 0.91 29.41 -26.11
CA ASP A 135 2.04 30.28 -26.45
C ASP A 135 2.22 30.37 -27.99
N GLU A 136 1.98 29.26 -28.72
CA GLU A 136 1.98 29.22 -30.20
C GLU A 136 0.76 29.92 -30.85
N GLN A 137 -0.40 29.98 -30.18
CA GLN A 137 -1.55 30.76 -30.66
C GLN A 137 -1.40 32.26 -30.40
N SER A 138 -0.72 32.67 -29.31
CA SER A 138 -0.47 34.09 -29.01
C SER A 138 0.53 34.77 -29.96
N PHE A 139 1.28 33.99 -30.75
CA PHE A 139 2.24 34.47 -31.75
C PHE A 139 1.64 34.59 -33.17
N ASN A 140 0.39 34.16 -33.37
CA ASN A 140 -0.25 34.11 -34.70
C ASN A 140 -1.55 34.94 -34.80
N GLU A 141 -1.84 35.82 -33.85
CA GLU A 141 -2.87 36.85 -34.05
C GLU A 141 -2.20 38.13 -34.61
N PRO A 142 -2.62 38.63 -35.79
CA PRO A 142 -2.14 39.90 -36.35
C PRO A 142 -2.66 41.13 -35.60
#